data_AF-A0A972HX57-F1
#
_entry.id   AF-A0A972HX57-F1
#
_cell.length_a   1.000
_cell.length_b   1.000
_cell.length_c   1.000
_cell.angle_alpha   90.00
_cell.angle_beta   90.00
_cell.angle_gamma   90.00
#
_symmetry.space_group_name_H-M   'P 1'
#
loop_
_entity.id
_entity.type
_entity.pdbx_description
1 polymer ?
#
loop_
_entity_poly.entity_id
_entity_poly.type
_entity_poly.pdbx_seq_one_letter_code
_entity_poly.pdbx_strand_id
1 'polypeptide(L)' 'MNVGLNKTETKVIHLLIENTAYNAEELAEKIGVTKRTIERTFVSLQEKGFLERVGSKRDGRWMVIK' A
#
# COMPACT_ATOMS: atom_id res chain seq x y z
N MET A 1 -7.10 -10.77 -13.30
CA MET A 1 -6.18 -11.41 -12.35
C MET A 1 -6.94 -11.63 -11.05
N ASN A 2 -7.26 -12.86 -10.67
CA ASN A 2 -7.90 -13.17 -9.39
C ASN A 2 -6.81 -13.21 -8.31
N VAL A 3 -6.24 -12.04 -8.03
CA VAL A 3 -5.26 -11.90 -6.96
C VAL A 3 -6.04 -12.05 -5.66
N GLY A 4 -5.65 -12.98 -4.77
CA GLY A 4 -6.29 -13.21 -3.47
C GLY A 4 -6.08 -12.05 -2.49
N LEU A 5 -6.41 -10.84 -2.93
CA LEU A 5 -6.30 -9.60 -2.18
C LEU A 5 -7.62 -9.34 -1.48
N ASN A 6 -7.53 -8.91 -0.24
CA ASN A 6 -8.68 -8.42 0.49
C ASN A 6 -9.12 -7.04 -0.08
N LYS A 7 -10.30 -6.57 0.35
CA LYS A 7 -10.86 -5.29 -0.12
C LYS A 7 -9.94 -4.10 0.17
N THR A 8 -9.23 -4.10 1.30
CA THR A 8 -8.31 -3.02 1.68
C THR A 8 -7.04 -3.04 0.85
N GLU A 9 -6.43 -4.21 0.67
CA GLU A 9 -5.25 -4.43 -0.20
C GLU A 9 -5.51 -3.97 -1.63
N THR A 10 -6.66 -4.35 -2.18
CA THR A 10 -7.06 -3.93 -3.54
C THR A 10 -7.19 -2.42 -3.64
N LYS A 11 -7.82 -1.76 -2.65
CA LYS A 11 -7.94 -0.30 -2.60
C LYS A 11 -6.58 0.39 -2.46
N VAL A 12 -5.70 -0.13 -1.62
CA VAL A 12 -4.35 0.42 -1.43
C VAL A 12 -3.57 0.36 -2.73
N ILE A 13 -3.59 -0.77 -3.44
CA ILE A 13 -2.92 -0.90 -4.74
C ILE A 13 -3.53 0.08 -5.75
N HIS A 14 -4.85 0.16 -5.87
CA HIS A 14 -5.49 1.10 -6.79
C HIS A 14 -5.05 2.56 -6.53
N LEU A 15 -5.05 2.98 -5.26
CA LEU A 15 -4.63 4.33 -4.90
C LEU A 15 -3.14 4.58 -5.19
N LEU A 16 -2.28 3.58 -4.94
CA LEU A 16 -0.85 3.69 -5.25
C LEU A 16 -0.56 3.64 -6.75
N ILE A 17 -1.38 2.96 -7.55
CA ILE A 17 -1.31 3.00 -9.02
C ILE A 17 -1.70 4.39 -9.52
N GLU A 18 -2.75 5.00 -8.95
CA GLU A 18 -3.13 6.38 -9.27
C GLU A 18 -2.06 7.38 -8.84
N ASN A 19 -1.48 7.20 -7.66
CA ASN A 19 -0.42 8.06 -7.13
C ASN A 19 0.45 7.33 -6.09
N THR A 20 1.68 7.01 -6.47
CA THR A 20 2.68 6.35 -5.61
C THR A 20 3.23 7.24 -4.49
N ALA A 21 2.88 8.54 -4.49
CA ALA A 21 3.28 9.46 -3.43
C ALA A 21 2.43 9.36 -2.17
N TYR A 22 1.31 8.62 -2.22
CA TYR A 22 0.44 8.49 -1.04
C TYR A 22 1.17 7.81 0.12
N ASN A 23 1.07 8.44 1.29
CA ASN A 23 1.57 7.89 2.54
C ASN A 23 0.50 7.08 3.29
N ALA A 24 0.91 6.40 4.37
CA ALA A 24 0.01 5.54 5.13
C ALA A 24 -1.19 6.27 5.75
N GLU A 25 -1.04 7.55 6.12
CA GLU A 25 -2.11 8.37 6.70
C GLU A 25 -3.12 8.79 5.63
N GLU A 26 -2.65 9.25 4.47
CA GLU A 26 -3.53 9.63 3.36
C GLU A 26 -4.35 8.44 2.84
N LEU A 27 -3.73 7.26 2.75
CA LEU A 27 -4.44 6.03 2.36
C LEU A 27 -5.46 5.62 3.43
N ALA A 28 -5.13 5.77 4.70
CA ALA A 28 -6.02 5.47 5.82
C ALA A 28 -7.27 6.35 5.76
N GLU A 29 -7.10 7.65 5.55
CA GLU A 29 -8.20 8.60 5.39
C GLU A 29 -9.07 8.30 4.16
N LYS A 30 -8.45 8.09 2.99
CA LYS A 30 -9.18 7.79 1.75
C LYS A 30 -9.96 6.48 1.80
N ILE A 31 -9.40 5.47 2.45
CA ILE A 31 -10.04 4.14 2.53
C ILE A 31 -11.03 4.08 3.69
N GLY A 32 -10.88 4.94 4.71
CA GLY A 32 -11.69 4.96 5.92
C GLY A 32 -11.27 3.88 6.92
N VAL A 33 -9.96 3.65 7.07
CA VAL A 33 -9.39 2.67 7.99
C VAL A 33 -8.33 3.32 8.87
N THR A 34 -7.81 2.59 9.86
CA THR A 34 -6.72 3.11 10.69
C THR A 34 -5.38 3.03 9.95
N LYS A 35 -4.45 3.95 10.26
CA LYS A 35 -3.06 3.89 9.80
C LYS A 35 -2.42 2.51 10.05
N ARG A 36 -2.68 1.92 11.23
CA ARG A 36 -2.20 0.58 11.59
C ARG A 36 -2.73 -0.51 10.64
N THR A 37 -3.95 -0.37 10.13
CA THR A 37 -4.49 -1.28 9.12
C THR A 37 -3.69 -1.17 7.82
N ILE A 38 -3.41 0.06 7.35
CA ILE A 38 -2.62 0.30 6.14
C ILE A 38 -1.20 -0.22 6.28
N GLU A 39 -0.54 0.00 7.42
CA GLU A 39 0.81 -0.54 7.68
C GLU A 39 0.84 -2.07 7.61
N ARG A 40 -0.15 -2.75 8.19
CA ARG A 40 -0.27 -4.22 8.06
C ARG A 40 -0.54 -4.65 6.62
N THR A 41 -1.36 -3.88 5.91
CA THR A 41 -1.62 -4.10 4.47
C THR A 41 -0.35 -3.96 3.66
N PHE A 42 0.50 -2.95 3.91
CA PHE A 42 1.79 -2.80 3.23
C PHE A 42 2.71 -4.00 3.47
N VAL A 43 2.84 -4.45 4.71
CA VAL A 43 3.63 -5.66 5.03
C VAL A 43 3.10 -6.87 4.26
N SER A 44 1.78 -7.10 4.28
CA SER A 44 1.19 -8.24 3.57
C SER A 44 1.36 -8.13 2.05
N LEU A 45 1.20 -6.95 1.48
CA LEU A 45 1.41 -6.71 0.05
C LEU A 45 2.88 -6.87 -0.36
N GLN A 46 3.81 -6.49 0.53
CA GLN A 46 5.24 -6.72 0.33
C GLN A 46 5.57 -8.22 0.38
N GLU A 47 5.06 -8.96 1.36
CA GLU A 47 5.22 -10.42 1.45
C GLU A 47 4.63 -11.14 0.23
N LYS A 48 3.53 -10.63 -0.30
CA LYS A 48 2.89 -11.13 -1.53
C LYS A 48 3.60 -10.68 -2.82
N GLY A 49 4.59 -9.80 -2.73
CA GLY A 49 5.37 -9.30 -3.87
C GLY A 49 4.65 -8.27 -4.76
N PHE A 50 3.65 -7.56 -4.23
CA PHE A 50 2.94 -6.48 -4.94
C PHE A 50 3.53 -5.10 -4.66
N LEU A 51 4.08 -4.91 -3.46
CA LEU A 51 4.70 -3.65 -3.04
C LEU A 51 6.16 -3.83 -2.67
N GLU A 52 6.96 -2.82 -2.93
CA GLU A 52 8.32 -2.71 -2.40
C GLU A 52 8.54 -1.32 -1.81
N ARG A 53 9.32 -1.27 -0.73
CA ARG A 53 9.74 -0.01 -0.15
C ARG A 53 11.02 0.47 -0.81
N VAL A 54 10.91 1.51 -1.63
CA VAL A 54 12.03 2.11 -2.37
C VAL A 54 12.42 3.43 -1.71
N GLY A 55 13.68 3.55 -1.30
CA GLY A 55 14.27 4.81 -0.82
C GLY A 55 14.98 4.71 0.53
N SER A 56 15.44 5.87 1.02
CA SER A 56 16.25 5.97 2.23
C SER A 56 15.46 5.65 3.51
N LYS A 57 16.15 5.42 4.64
CA LYS A 57 15.49 5.14 5.93
C LYS A 57 14.40 6.16 6.30
N ARG A 58 14.61 7.45 5.97
CA ARG A 58 13.67 8.56 6.27
C ARG A 58 12.58 8.76 5.21
N ASP A 59 12.89 8.60 3.93
CA ASP A 59 12.00 8.99 2.81
C ASP A 59 11.58 7.82 1.91
N GLY A 60 11.67 6.59 2.43
CA GLY A 60 11.26 5.40 1.69
C GLY A 60 9.78 5.47 1.31
N ARG A 61 9.49 5.34 0.01
CA ARG A 61 8.15 5.32 -0.57
C ARG A 61 7.74 3.89 -0.92
N TRP A 62 6.43 3.67 -1.03
CA TRP A 62 5.90 2.39 -1.48
C TRP A 62 5.68 2.42 -2.99
N MET A 63 6.26 1.46 -3.70
CA MET A 63 6.13 1.32 -5.13
C MET A 63 5.39 0.02 -5.45
N VAL A 64 4.41 0.10 -6.35
CA VAL A 64 3.70 -1.07 -6.89
C VAL A 64 4.53 -1.68 -8.02
N ILE A 65 4.78 -2.98 -7.95
CA ILE A 65 5.72 -3.67 -8.88
C ILE A 65 4.99 -4.61 -9.85
N LYS A 66 3.72 -4.90 -9.60
CA LYS A 66 2.95 -5.93 -10.32
C LYS A 66 1.60 -5.42 -10.81
#